data_AF-X1NNQ9-F1
#
_entry.id   AF-X1NNQ9-F1
#
_cell.length_a   1.000
_cell.length_b   1.000
_cell.length_c   1.000
_cell.angle_alpha   90.00
_cell.angle_beta   90.00
_cell.angle_gamma   90.00
#
_symmetry.space_group_name_H-M   'P 1'
#
loop_
_entity.id
_entity.type
_entity.pdbx_description
1 polymer ?
#
loop_
_entity_poly.entity_id
_entity_poly.type
_entity_poly.pdbx_seq_one_letter_code
_entity_poly.pdbx_strand_id
1 'polypeptide(L)'
;MGGFREVILSVKGEGVWSELGYEGGGHRVQRVPETESQGRIHTSAATVAVLPEPEELDIQIDPNDVAEHVSRSSGPGGQSVNKLSSAVKLEHIPTGITVSMQ
;
A
#
# COMPACT_ATOMS: atom_id res chain seq x y z
N MET A 1 -9.83 1.78 34.27
CA MET A 1 -8.88 1.62 33.16
C MET A 1 -9.64 1.75 31.86
N GLY A 2 -9.35 2.79 31.09
CA GLY A 2 -9.93 3.06 29.78
C GLY A 2 -8.85 3.73 28.92
N GLY A 3 -9.01 3.66 27.60
CA GLY A 3 -8.04 4.15 26.64
C GLY A 3 -7.82 3.16 25.50
N PHE A 4 -7.40 3.67 24.35
CA PHE A 4 -7.10 2.87 23.18
C PHE A 4 -5.59 2.80 22.98
N ARG A 5 -5.09 1.64 22.56
CA ARG A 5 -3.70 1.50 22.12
C ARG A 5 -3.50 2.12 20.74
N GLU A 6 -4.50 2.00 19.88
CA GLU A 6 -4.52 2.47 18.50
C GLU A 6 -5.97 2.74 18.07
N VAL A 7 -6.17 3.74 17.22
CA VAL A 7 -7.47 4.09 16.63
C VAL A 7 -7.24 4.47 15.17
N ILE A 8 -8.04 3.90 14.28
CA ILE A 8 -8.06 4.23 12.85
C ILE A 8 -9.41 4.85 12.54
N LEU A 9 -9.40 5.98 11.83
CA LEU A 9 -10.59 6.77 11.52
C LEU A 9 -10.49 7.31 10.09
N SER A 10 -11.62 7.31 9.38
CA SER A 10 -11.78 7.94 8.08
C SER A 10 -12.69 9.15 8.24
N VAL A 11 -12.26 10.31 7.73
CA VAL A 11 -12.96 11.58 7.82
C VAL A 11 -13.23 12.06 6.41
N LYS A 12 -14.50 12.31 6.08
CA LYS A 12 -14.95 12.75 4.76
C LYS A 12 -15.54 14.15 4.84
N GLY A 13 -15.14 15.03 3.93
CA GLY A 13 -15.59 16.41 3.88
C GLY A 13 -14.68 17.27 3.01
N GLU A 14 -15.14 18.46 2.67
CA GLU A 14 -14.33 19.44 1.95
C GLU A 14 -13.23 20.00 2.87
N GLY A 15 -11.99 20.12 2.36
CA GLY A 15 -10.89 20.70 3.12
C GLY A 15 -10.38 19.87 4.31
N VAL A 16 -10.76 18.59 4.44
CA VAL A 16 -10.30 17.74 5.56
C VAL A 16 -8.78 17.67 5.65
N TRP A 17 -8.10 17.54 4.51
CA TRP A 17 -6.64 17.50 4.47
C TRP A 17 -6.00 18.83 4.88
N SER A 18 -6.59 19.97 4.49
CA SER A 18 -6.04 21.28 4.86
C SER A 18 -6.13 21.57 6.35
N GLU A 19 -7.16 21.06 7.02
CA GLU A 19 -7.33 21.24 8.47
C GLU A 19 -6.52 20.21 9.26
N LEU A 20 -6.67 18.91 8.95
CA LEU A 20 -6.05 17.84 9.73
C LEU A 20 -4.59 17.53 9.34
N GLY A 21 -4.14 17.96 8.16
CA GLY A 21 -2.77 17.70 7.69
C GLY A 21 -1.69 18.23 8.64
N TYR A 22 -1.99 19.28 9.40
CA TYR A 22 -1.08 19.86 10.40
C TYR A 22 -1.09 19.16 11.75
N GLU A 23 -2.07 18.29 12.01
CA GLU A 23 -2.16 17.52 13.26
C GLU A 23 -1.22 16.30 13.26
N GLY A 24 -0.56 16.02 12.13
CA GLY A 24 0.41 14.94 12.00
C GLY A 24 1.65 15.15 12.88
N GLY A 25 2.09 14.10 13.56
CA GLY A 25 3.33 14.09 14.34
C GLY A 25 3.16 13.63 15.78
N GLY A 26 4.14 13.98 16.61
CA GLY A 26 4.18 13.61 18.03
C GLY A 26 3.47 14.63 18.91
N HIS A 27 2.47 14.19 19.65
CA HIS A 27 1.74 14.97 20.64
C HIS A 27 2.26 14.65 22.03
N ARG A 28 2.57 15.68 22.84
CA ARG A 28 3.16 15.53 24.16
C ARG A 28 2.22 16.09 25.23
N VAL A 29 2.03 15.34 26.31
CA VAL A 29 1.23 15.77 27.47
C VAL A 29 2.02 15.58 28.76
N GLN A 30 1.93 16.56 29.66
CA GLN A 30 2.48 16.47 31.02
C GLN A 30 1.33 16.51 32.01
N ARG A 31 1.23 15.49 32.86
CA ARG A 31 0.14 15.36 33.84
C ARG A 31 0.56 14.45 34.99
N VAL A 32 -0.22 14.48 36.07
CA VAL A 32 -0.22 13.40 37.07
C VAL A 32 -1.16 12.31 36.56
N PRO A 33 -0.67 11.10 36.23
CA PRO A 33 -1.54 10.03 35.76
C PRO A 33 -2.39 9.50 36.89
N GLU A 34 -3.61 9.04 36.57
CA GLU A 34 -4.52 8.42 37.56
C GLU A 34 -3.93 7.16 38.21
N THR A 35 -2.95 6.53 37.56
CA THR A 35 -2.23 5.37 38.07
C THR A 35 -1.09 5.72 39.04
N GLU A 36 -0.82 7.01 39.28
CA GLU A 36 0.28 7.48 40.13
C GLU A 36 -0.21 7.89 41.52
N SER A 37 0.35 7.25 42.55
CA SER A 37 -0.09 7.43 43.94
C SER A 37 0.59 8.60 44.66
N GLN A 38 1.77 9.04 44.20
CA GLN A 38 2.56 10.08 44.89
C GLN A 38 2.46 11.48 44.26
N GLY A 39 1.58 11.67 43.27
CA GLY A 39 1.37 12.97 42.64
C GLY A 39 2.52 13.44 41.75
N ARG A 40 3.38 12.52 41.27
CA ARG A 40 4.48 12.88 40.37
C ARG A 40 3.97 13.22 38.97
N ILE A 41 4.58 14.21 38.35
CA ILE A 41 4.26 14.60 36.97
C ILE A 41 5.02 13.67 36.01
N HIS A 42 4.27 13.00 35.14
CA HIS A 42 4.82 12.20 34.05
C HIS A 42 4.63 12.93 32.72
N THR A 43 5.58 12.76 31.82
CA THR A 43 5.44 13.17 30.42
C THR A 43 5.04 11.95 29.60
N SER A 44 3.95 12.04 28.85
CA SER A 44 3.49 11.01 27.92
C SER A 44 3.51 11.56 26.49
N ALA A 45 3.62 10.66 25.51
CA ALA A 45 3.58 11.01 24.09
C ALA A 45 2.62 10.09 23.34
N ALA A 46 1.99 10.61 22.28
CA ALA A 46 1.17 9.87 21.33
C ALA A 46 1.49 10.35 19.91
N THR A 47 1.45 9.45 18.93
CA THR A 47 1.69 9.80 17.53
C THR A 47 0.37 9.84 16.78
N VAL A 48 0.18 10.88 15.97
CA VAL A 48 -0.95 11.02 15.05
C VAL A 48 -0.41 10.94 13.62
N ALA A 49 -0.91 9.99 12.85
CA ALA A 49 -0.63 9.89 11.42
C ALA A 49 -1.86 10.33 10.64
N VAL A 50 -1.68 11.29 9.73
CA VAL A 50 -2.74 11.80 8.85
C VAL A 50 -2.31 11.53 7.43
N LEU A 51 -3.14 10.81 6.68
CA LEU A 51 -2.88 10.41 5.30
C LEU A 51 -4.12 10.75 4.46
N PRO A 52 -3.97 11.31 3.26
CA PRO A 52 -5.09 11.45 2.34
C PRO A 52 -5.54 10.05 1.90
N GLU A 53 -6.84 9.82 1.83
CA GLU A 53 -7.39 8.58 1.27
C GLU A 53 -7.18 8.61 -0.26
N PRO A 54 -6.46 7.64 -0.85
CA PRO A 54 -6.24 7.62 -2.30
C PRO A 54 -7.55 7.24 -3.00
N GLU A 55 -7.79 7.85 -4.16
CA GLU A 55 -8.87 7.42 -5.05
C GLU A 55 -8.47 6.12 -5.76
N GLU A 56 -9.42 5.19 -5.87
CA GLU A 56 -9.24 4.01 -6.73
C GLU A 56 -9.17 4.49 -8.18
N LEU A 57 -7.98 4.36 -8.78
CA LEU A 57 -7.78 4.60 -10.20
C LEU A 57 -8.12 3.33 -10.97
N ASP A 58 -9.07 3.44 -11.91
CA ASP A 58 -9.29 2.41 -12.92
C ASP A 58 -8.15 2.49 -13.95
N ILE A 59 -7.23 1.53 -13.89
CA ILE A 59 -6.07 1.48 -14.77
C ILE A 59 -6.46 0.69 -16.01
N GLN A 60 -6.68 1.40 -17.12
CA GLN A 60 -6.80 0.80 -18.43
C GLN A 60 -5.42 0.58 -19.03
N ILE A 61 -5.11 -0.67 -19.38
CA ILE A 61 -3.88 -1.02 -20.09
C ILE A 61 -4.19 -0.96 -21.58
N ASP A 62 -3.50 -0.07 -22.31
CA ASP A 62 -3.58 -0.05 -23.78
C ASP A 62 -2.87 -1.29 -24.33
N PRO A 63 -3.53 -2.13 -25.15
CA PRO A 63 -2.90 -3.26 -25.80
C PRO A 63 -1.66 -2.89 -26.64
N ASN A 64 -1.55 -1.66 -27.14
CA ASN A 64 -0.39 -1.18 -27.91
C ASN A 64 0.87 -1.03 -27.05
N ASP A 65 0.72 -0.86 -25.73
CA ASP A 65 1.83 -0.76 -24.78
C ASP A 65 2.31 -2.13 -24.29
N VAL A 66 1.69 -3.22 -24.75
CA VAL A 66 2.04 -4.59 -24.38
C VAL A 66 2.76 -5.28 -25.53
N ALA A 67 4.04 -5.58 -25.34
CA ALA A 67 4.80 -6.42 -26.23
C ALA A 67 4.52 -7.90 -25.94
N GLU A 68 4.05 -8.63 -26.95
CA GLU A 68 3.86 -10.08 -26.88
C GLU A 68 5.08 -10.81 -27.45
N HIS A 69 5.66 -11.70 -26.64
CA HIS A 69 6.76 -12.55 -27.02
C HIS A 69 6.32 -14.02 -26.94
N VAL A 70 6.23 -14.68 -28.09
CA VAL A 70 5.93 -16.10 -28.19
C VAL A 70 7.22 -16.91 -28.28
N SER A 71 7.36 -17.90 -27.41
CA SER A 71 8.54 -18.76 -27.30
C SER A 71 8.13 -20.24 -27.13
N ARG A 72 9.12 -21.14 -27.17
CA ARG A 72 8.87 -22.56 -26.89
C ARG A 72 8.81 -22.77 -25.39
N SER A 73 7.78 -23.48 -24.91
CA SER A 73 7.65 -23.84 -23.49
C SER A 73 8.83 -24.69 -23.02
N SER A 74 9.19 -24.58 -21.75
CA SER A 74 10.23 -25.43 -21.14
C SER A 74 9.57 -26.45 -20.21
N GLY A 75 9.82 -27.75 -20.43
CA GLY A 75 9.23 -28.82 -19.61
C GLY A 75 9.14 -30.18 -20.31
N PRO A 76 8.73 -31.24 -19.60
CA PRO A 76 8.55 -32.58 -20.17
C PRO A 76 7.32 -32.61 -21.09
N GLY A 77 7.51 -32.51 -22.40
CA GLY A 77 6.42 -32.60 -23.39
C GLY A 77 6.81 -33.22 -24.73
N GLY A 78 7.84 -34.07 -24.73
CA GLY A 78 8.22 -34.91 -25.86
C GLY A 78 8.55 -34.11 -27.13
N GLN A 79 8.10 -34.60 -28.30
CA GLN A 79 8.34 -33.92 -29.57
C GLN A 79 7.58 -32.58 -29.72
N SER A 80 6.51 -32.38 -28.95
CA SER A 80 5.65 -31.20 -29.04
C SER A 80 6.36 -29.94 -28.54
N VAL A 81 7.07 -30.06 -27.42
CA VAL A 81 7.85 -28.97 -26.79
C VAL A 81 8.94 -28.40 -27.70
N ASN A 82 9.50 -29.22 -28.60
CA ASN A 82 10.53 -28.75 -29.55
C ASN A 82 9.94 -28.12 -30.82
N LYS A 83 8.67 -28.40 -31.14
CA LYS A 83 8.04 -28.02 -32.42
C LYS A 83 7.03 -26.88 -32.29
N LEU A 84 6.30 -26.80 -31.18
CA LEU A 84 5.30 -25.76 -30.93
C LEU A 84 5.84 -24.62 -30.06
N SER A 85 5.49 -23.38 -30.42
CA SER A 85 5.77 -22.20 -29.61
C SER A 85 4.53 -21.89 -28.75
N SER A 86 4.45 -22.51 -27.58
CA SER A 86 3.29 -22.43 -26.67
C SER A 86 3.48 -21.51 -25.46
N ALA A 87 4.70 -21.04 -25.18
CA ALA A 87 4.94 -20.13 -24.08
C ALA A 87 4.73 -18.68 -24.52
N VAL A 88 3.97 -17.92 -23.73
CA VAL A 88 3.66 -16.51 -23.98
C VAL A 88 4.23 -15.67 -22.85
N LYS A 89 5.04 -14.67 -23.21
CA LYS A 89 5.51 -13.63 -22.31
C LYS A 89 4.90 -12.30 -22.77
N LEU A 90 4.21 -11.62 -21.87
CA LEU A 90 3.71 -10.27 -22.06
C LEU A 90 4.60 -9.29 -21.29
N GLU A 91 4.93 -8.17 -21.92
CA GLU A 91 5.75 -7.10 -21.33
C GLU A 91 5.04 -5.76 -21.52
N HIS A 92 4.73 -5.08 -20.41
CA HIS A 92 4.22 -3.71 -20.47
C HIS A 92 5.41 -2.76 -20.64
N ILE A 93 5.58 -2.25 -21.87
CA ILE A 93 6.75 -1.47 -22.30
C ILE A 93 7.02 -0.26 -21.39
N PRO A 94 6.01 0.53 -20.97
CA PRO A 94 6.26 1.72 -20.14
C PRO A 94 6.75 1.40 -18.72
N THR A 95 6.32 0.29 -18.12
CA THR A 95 6.67 -0.05 -16.72
C THR A 95 7.74 -1.13 -16.61
N GLY A 96 8.02 -1.86 -17.70
CA GLY A 96 8.93 -3.01 -17.72
C GLY A 96 8.41 -4.23 -16.96
N ILE A 97 7.13 -4.23 -16.55
CA ILE A 97 6.53 -5.38 -15.87
C ILE A 97 6.33 -6.50 -16.89
N THR A 98 6.87 -7.67 -16.59
CA THR A 98 6.74 -8.85 -17.45
C THR A 98 6.01 -9.97 -16.75
N VAL A 99 5.09 -10.61 -17.44
CA VAL A 99 4.41 -11.83 -16.99
C VAL A 99 4.63 -12.91 -18.05
N SER A 100 5.01 -14.11 -17.64
CA SER A 100 5.21 -15.24 -18.55
C SER A 100 4.42 -16.45 -18.10
N MET A 101 3.73 -17.08 -19.03
CA MET A 101 3.05 -18.36 -18.85
C MET A 101 3.63 -19.38 -19.84
N GLN A 102 3.97 -20.58 -19.36
CA GLN A 102 4.60 -21.64 -20.16
C GLN A 102 3.70 -22.84 -20.33
#